data_AF-A0ABD5S0Q4-F1
#
_entry.id   AF-A0ABD5S0Q4-F1
#
_cell.length_a   1.000
_cell.length_b   1.000
_cell.length_c   1.000
_cell.angle_alpha   90.00
_cell.angle_beta   90.00
_cell.angle_gamma   90.00
#
_symmetry.space_group_name_H-M   'P 1'
#
loop_
_entity.id
_entity.type
_entity.pdbx_description
1 polymer ?
#
loop_
_entity_poly.entity_id
_entity_poly.type
_entity_poly.pdbx_seq_one_letter_code
_entity_poly.pdbx_strand_id
1 'polypeptide(L)'
;MAGRNYGVGDPARASEATYDYASGDVERPTMVADLSELVEGDVRFDEYTRQLYATDASAYEAVPIGVVMPKSTADASAVVEYCARWEIPVLPRGGGTSLAGQAVNEAVVLDFSRYMGDVLAVDADPDDPTVTAQAGTVLAELNETIAPEGLKFGPDPAAGDRSVLGGAVGNNSTGAHSLVYGKTDYYVEEVEAVLADGSVHRFAEIAVDDLRARADPDADAWGPNGPDSDLLPRIYAEVARVLDEEADEVDARYPDLKRNVSGYNLDVLVDEARGERPLPDDSGVDPESEPGTVNLARLLAGSEGTLAVVTEATVSLAPVPETKAVALLTYDDLLDAMEDVEPILEHDPCAVEVMDDVLLGLARETAEFREVVGMLPPGTDSVLLVEFYAASAAEGRRKVADLVADRLDDVETTAEPSDGAAD
;
A
#
# COMPACT_ATOMS: atom_id res chain seq x y z
N MET A 1 2.59 -21.41 -17.59
CA MET A 1 3.65 -20.99 -18.53
C MET A 1 3.04 -20.39 -19.79
N ALA A 2 2.93 -19.07 -19.81
CA ALA A 2 2.88 -18.26 -21.02
C ALA A 2 3.31 -16.83 -20.64
N GLY A 3 4.52 -16.72 -20.09
CA GLY A 3 5.16 -15.43 -19.91
C GLY A 3 5.41 -14.84 -21.31
N ARG A 4 4.58 -13.90 -21.73
CA ARG A 4 4.92 -13.05 -22.86
C ARG A 4 6.10 -12.20 -22.42
N ASN A 5 7.27 -12.66 -22.81
CA ASN A 5 8.52 -11.94 -22.74
C ASN A 5 8.41 -10.73 -23.67
N TYR A 6 7.89 -9.61 -23.16
CA TYR A 6 8.01 -8.32 -23.82
C TYR A 6 9.45 -7.85 -23.60
N GLY A 7 10.39 -8.39 -24.38
CA GLY A 7 11.78 -7.94 -24.46
C GLY A 7 11.94 -6.55 -25.10
N VAL A 8 10.94 -5.70 -24.95
CA VAL A 8 11.00 -4.28 -25.27
C VAL A 8 10.91 -3.62 -23.90
N GLY A 9 11.99 -3.01 -23.43
CA GLY A 9 11.95 -2.23 -22.19
C GLY A 9 10.79 -1.25 -22.21
N ASP A 10 10.24 -0.92 -21.03
CA ASP A 10 9.07 -0.07 -20.90
C ASP A 10 9.17 1.14 -21.86
N PRO A 11 8.27 1.27 -22.85
CA PRO A 11 8.32 2.37 -23.80
C PRO A 11 8.21 3.74 -23.13
N ALA A 12 7.70 3.85 -21.91
CA ALA A 12 7.74 5.08 -21.11
C ALA A 12 9.14 5.41 -20.57
N ARG A 13 10.00 4.41 -20.37
CA ARG A 13 11.40 4.55 -19.93
C ARG A 13 12.40 4.63 -21.08
N ALA A 14 11.95 4.47 -22.33
CA ALA A 14 12.81 4.59 -23.50
C ALA A 14 13.32 6.03 -23.64
N SER A 15 14.64 6.21 -23.74
CA SER A 15 15.24 7.55 -23.91
C SER A 15 14.81 8.27 -25.21
N GLU A 16 14.26 7.52 -26.18
CA GLU A 16 13.69 8.04 -27.42
C GLU A 16 12.22 8.47 -27.27
N ALA A 17 11.52 8.06 -26.21
CA ALA A 17 10.14 8.43 -25.91
C ALA A 17 10.06 9.86 -25.40
N THR A 18 10.28 10.81 -26.32
CA THR A 18 10.13 12.24 -26.11
C THR A 18 8.65 12.63 -26.26
N TYR A 19 7.78 12.05 -25.43
CA TYR A 19 6.41 12.54 -25.26
C TYR A 19 6.42 13.79 -24.37
N ASP A 20 7.19 14.80 -24.79
CA ASP A 20 7.34 16.09 -24.11
C ASP A 20 6.39 17.12 -24.75
N TYR A 21 5.12 16.73 -24.87
CA TYR A 21 4.10 17.64 -25.36
C TYR A 21 3.63 18.51 -24.20
N ALA A 22 3.83 19.83 -24.35
CA ALA A 22 3.22 20.84 -23.50
C ALA A 22 2.26 21.68 -24.35
N SER A 23 1.03 21.82 -23.89
CA SER A 23 0.10 22.79 -24.47
C SER A 23 0.56 24.24 -24.18
N GLY A 24 0.17 25.18 -25.04
CA GLY A 24 0.72 26.55 -25.02
C GLY A 24 0.15 27.48 -23.96
N ASP A 25 -0.99 27.16 -23.36
CA ASP A 25 -1.69 28.02 -22.41
C ASP A 25 -1.45 27.53 -20.97
N VAL A 26 -0.93 28.43 -20.12
CA VAL A 26 -0.66 28.17 -18.69
C VAL A 26 -1.30 29.28 -17.88
N GLU A 27 -2.19 28.93 -16.94
CA GLU A 27 -2.93 29.92 -16.12
C GLU A 27 -2.04 30.62 -15.09
N ARG A 28 -0.99 29.95 -14.58
CA ARG A 28 -0.10 30.43 -13.51
C ARG A 28 1.38 30.48 -13.96
N PRO A 29 1.76 31.30 -14.96
CA PRO A 29 3.10 31.25 -15.55
C PRO A 29 4.22 31.67 -14.57
N THR A 30 3.94 32.56 -13.61
CA THR A 30 4.93 32.95 -12.59
C THR A 30 5.24 31.78 -11.65
N MET A 31 4.23 31.03 -11.23
CA MET A 31 4.42 29.87 -10.37
C MET A 31 5.23 28.77 -11.06
N VAL A 32 5.02 28.57 -12.36
CA VAL A 32 5.85 27.66 -13.17
C VAL A 32 7.30 28.12 -13.17
N ALA A 33 7.56 29.41 -13.41
CA ALA A 33 8.91 29.95 -13.42
C ALA A 33 9.59 29.78 -12.05
N ASP A 34 8.90 30.16 -10.97
CA ASP A 34 9.41 30.04 -9.61
C ASP A 34 9.77 28.58 -9.27
N LEU A 35 8.83 27.64 -9.46
CA LEU A 35 9.07 26.23 -9.17
C LEU A 35 10.16 25.64 -10.06
N SER A 36 10.22 26.02 -11.35
CA SER A 36 11.26 25.55 -12.28
C SER A 36 12.66 26.06 -11.92
N GLU A 37 12.77 27.17 -11.19
CA GLU A 37 14.06 27.64 -10.64
C GLU A 37 14.43 26.93 -9.33
N LEU A 38 13.45 26.38 -8.61
CA LEU A 38 13.63 25.71 -7.31
C LEU A 38 13.96 24.22 -7.41
N VAL A 39 13.50 23.53 -8.46
CA VAL A 39 13.60 22.07 -8.56
C VAL A 39 14.37 21.62 -9.81
N GLU A 40 15.01 20.45 -9.72
CA GLU A 40 15.63 19.79 -10.88
C GLU A 40 14.64 18.96 -11.71
N GLY A 41 13.51 18.59 -11.10
CA GLY A 41 12.39 17.88 -11.68
C GLY A 41 11.61 18.65 -12.76
N ASP A 42 10.61 17.99 -13.34
CA ASP A 42 9.75 18.59 -14.37
C ASP A 42 8.59 19.35 -13.72
N VAL A 43 8.29 20.57 -14.18
CA VAL A 43 7.14 21.39 -13.73
C VAL A 43 6.15 21.58 -14.88
N ARG A 44 4.93 21.05 -14.74
CA ARG A 44 3.90 20.98 -15.80
C ARG A 44 2.55 21.53 -15.33
N PHE A 45 2.19 22.70 -15.84
CA PHE A 45 0.92 23.38 -15.52
C PHE A 45 0.05 23.58 -16.76
N ASP A 46 0.44 22.98 -17.88
CA ASP A 46 -0.30 23.05 -19.12
C ASP A 46 -1.55 22.16 -19.06
N GLU A 47 -2.56 22.49 -19.87
CA GLU A 47 -3.87 21.86 -19.81
C GLU A 47 -3.82 20.35 -20.04
N TYR A 48 -2.99 19.89 -20.98
CA TYR A 48 -2.87 18.46 -21.29
C TYR A 48 -2.41 17.65 -20.06
N THR A 49 -1.33 18.07 -19.40
CA THR A 49 -0.86 17.38 -18.19
C THR A 49 -1.87 17.48 -17.06
N ARG A 50 -2.48 18.65 -16.83
CA ARG A 50 -3.50 18.77 -15.79
C ARG A 50 -4.66 17.80 -15.99
N GLN A 51 -5.11 17.60 -17.23
CA GLN A 51 -6.17 16.62 -17.53
C GLN A 51 -5.73 15.17 -17.33
N LEU A 52 -4.47 14.82 -17.63
CA LEU A 52 -3.95 13.46 -17.36
C LEU A 52 -3.96 13.10 -15.87
N TYR A 53 -3.82 14.10 -15.00
CA TYR A 53 -3.80 13.93 -13.54
C TYR A 53 -5.13 14.31 -12.88
N ALA A 54 -6.16 14.65 -13.66
CA ALA A 54 -7.47 15.01 -13.13
C ALA A 54 -8.26 13.79 -12.60
N THR A 55 -7.87 12.58 -13.00
CA THR A 55 -8.52 11.32 -12.60
C THR A 55 -7.52 10.36 -11.96
N ASP A 56 -8.03 9.45 -11.16
CA ASP A 56 -7.37 8.22 -10.71
C ASP A 56 -8.24 7.01 -11.11
N ALA A 57 -8.07 5.86 -10.47
CA ALA A 57 -8.87 4.67 -10.75
C ALA A 57 -10.28 4.71 -10.12
N SER A 58 -10.64 5.81 -9.45
CA SER A 58 -11.96 6.02 -8.85
C SER A 58 -12.96 6.66 -9.82
N ALA A 59 -14.15 6.97 -9.32
CA ALA A 59 -15.17 7.73 -10.04
C ALA A 59 -15.02 9.27 -9.90
N TYR A 60 -13.99 9.74 -9.19
CA TYR A 60 -13.78 11.16 -8.92
C TYR A 60 -12.91 11.84 -9.97
N GLU A 61 -13.18 13.12 -10.22
CA GLU A 61 -12.41 13.98 -11.12
C GLU A 61 -12.16 15.32 -10.42
N ALA A 62 -10.89 15.73 -10.33
CA ALA A 62 -10.48 17.03 -9.82
C ALA A 62 -9.22 17.50 -10.57
N VAL A 63 -9.35 18.56 -11.36
CA VAL A 63 -8.24 19.10 -12.15
C VAL A 63 -7.21 19.76 -11.22
N PRO A 64 -5.94 19.34 -11.22
CA PRO A 64 -4.91 19.91 -10.36
C PRO A 64 -4.54 21.33 -10.81
N ILE A 65 -3.89 22.07 -9.89
CA ILE A 65 -3.29 23.38 -10.17
C ILE A 65 -2.15 23.21 -11.18
N GLY A 66 -1.34 22.17 -10.97
CA GLY A 66 -0.20 21.77 -11.79
C GLY A 66 0.45 20.52 -11.22
N VAL A 67 1.40 19.96 -11.94
CA VAL A 67 2.10 18.72 -11.59
C VAL A 67 3.60 18.99 -11.58
N VAL A 68 4.27 18.54 -10.53
CA VAL A 68 5.73 18.52 -10.43
C VAL A 68 6.17 17.07 -10.28
N MET A 69 7.15 16.66 -11.09
CA MET A 69 7.78 15.33 -11.00
C MET A 69 9.18 15.52 -10.38
N PRO A 70 9.32 15.44 -9.04
CA PRO A 70 10.59 15.68 -8.36
C PRO A 70 11.61 14.59 -8.71
N LYS A 71 12.91 14.94 -8.68
CA LYS A 71 14.03 14.00 -8.84
C LYS A 71 14.69 13.62 -7.52
N SER A 72 14.34 14.30 -6.43
CA SER A 72 14.94 14.10 -5.11
C SER A 72 14.01 14.54 -4.00
N THR A 73 14.31 14.12 -2.77
CA THR A 73 13.68 14.64 -1.54
C THR A 73 13.84 16.17 -1.43
N ALA A 74 14.95 16.72 -1.90
CA ALA A 74 15.18 18.16 -1.90
C ALA A 74 14.22 18.91 -2.84
N ASP A 75 13.92 18.35 -4.03
CA ASP A 75 12.90 18.90 -4.93
C ASP A 75 11.53 18.89 -4.26
N ALA A 76 11.13 17.76 -3.65
CA ALA A 76 9.85 17.64 -2.97
C ALA A 76 9.72 18.63 -1.80
N SER A 77 10.77 18.74 -0.97
CA SER A 77 10.88 19.72 0.13
C SER A 77 10.72 21.16 -0.37
N ALA A 78 11.43 21.55 -1.44
CA ALA A 78 11.35 22.89 -2.00
C ALA A 78 9.95 23.24 -2.53
N VAL A 79 9.25 22.28 -3.14
CA VAL A 79 7.86 22.47 -3.59
C VAL A 79 6.92 22.64 -2.39
N VAL A 80 7.05 21.80 -1.36
CA VAL A 80 6.21 21.88 -0.16
C VAL A 80 6.43 23.21 0.56
N GLU A 81 7.69 23.64 0.77
CA GLU A 81 8.02 24.92 1.38
C GLU A 81 7.44 26.11 0.57
N TYR A 82 7.61 26.10 -0.76
CA TYR A 82 7.04 27.12 -1.64
C TYR A 82 5.52 27.17 -1.51
N CYS A 83 4.85 26.01 -1.58
CA CYS A 83 3.40 25.94 -1.52
C CYS A 83 2.85 26.34 -0.14
N ALA A 84 3.49 25.91 0.95
CA ALA A 84 3.14 26.28 2.32
C ALA A 84 3.18 27.81 2.52
N ARG A 85 4.24 28.48 2.02
CA ARG A 85 4.38 29.94 2.07
C ARG A 85 3.23 30.69 1.41
N TRP A 86 2.64 30.11 0.36
CA TRP A 86 1.56 30.72 -0.41
C TRP A 86 0.18 30.12 -0.14
N GLU A 87 0.06 29.27 0.90
CA GLU A 87 -1.17 28.57 1.27
C GLU A 87 -1.77 27.75 0.11
N ILE A 88 -0.90 27.12 -0.69
CA ILE A 88 -1.28 26.28 -1.83
C ILE A 88 -1.28 24.81 -1.40
N PRO A 89 -2.37 24.05 -1.62
CA PRO A 89 -2.40 22.63 -1.32
C PRO A 89 -1.38 21.84 -2.15
N VAL A 90 -0.78 20.83 -1.52
CA VAL A 90 0.09 19.85 -2.18
C VAL A 90 -0.54 18.47 -2.08
N LEU A 91 -0.42 17.67 -3.13
CA LEU A 91 -0.89 16.29 -3.17
C LEU A 91 0.24 15.36 -3.61
N PRO A 92 0.84 14.55 -2.72
CA PRO A 92 1.73 13.49 -3.15
C PRO A 92 0.96 12.43 -3.93
N ARG A 93 1.52 11.99 -5.06
CA ARG A 93 0.89 11.02 -5.95
C ARG A 93 1.92 10.01 -6.46
N GLY A 94 1.50 8.75 -6.45
CA GLY A 94 2.18 7.64 -7.09
C GLY A 94 1.52 7.24 -8.41
N GLY A 95 1.26 5.94 -8.60
CA GLY A 95 0.66 5.41 -9.82
C GLY A 95 -0.80 5.82 -10.13
N GLY A 96 -1.46 6.61 -9.27
CA GLY A 96 -2.84 7.05 -9.51
C GLY A 96 -3.87 5.92 -9.49
N THR A 97 -3.61 4.85 -8.74
CA THR A 97 -4.42 3.62 -8.72
C THR A 97 -5.46 3.58 -7.59
N SER A 98 -5.66 4.69 -6.85
CA SER A 98 -6.67 4.75 -5.79
C SER A 98 -8.08 4.59 -6.35
N LEU A 99 -8.94 3.91 -5.60
CA LEU A 99 -10.35 3.70 -5.92
C LEU A 99 -11.28 4.67 -5.16
N ALA A 100 -10.73 5.53 -4.29
CA ALA A 100 -11.49 6.40 -3.39
C ALA A 100 -11.28 7.90 -3.65
N GLY A 101 -10.54 8.29 -4.69
CA GLY A 101 -10.30 9.69 -5.04
C GLY A 101 -9.13 10.33 -4.29
N GLN A 102 -8.34 9.54 -3.57
CA GLN A 102 -7.24 10.01 -2.73
C GLN A 102 -6.10 10.61 -3.57
N ALA A 103 -6.01 10.25 -4.85
CA ALA A 103 -4.94 10.69 -5.74
C ALA A 103 -5.32 11.89 -6.62
N VAL A 104 -6.49 12.51 -6.43
CA VAL A 104 -6.96 13.68 -7.21
C VAL A 104 -7.36 14.83 -6.31
N ASN A 105 -6.95 16.06 -6.63
CA ASN A 105 -7.37 17.27 -5.93
C ASN A 105 -7.00 18.55 -6.71
N GLU A 106 -7.62 19.69 -6.39
CA GLU A 106 -7.16 21.02 -6.82
C GLU A 106 -5.93 21.43 -6.01
N ALA A 107 -4.79 20.80 -6.31
CA ALA A 107 -3.51 20.96 -5.62
C ALA A 107 -2.34 21.02 -6.60
N VAL A 108 -1.15 21.38 -6.13
CA VAL A 108 0.10 21.03 -6.81
C VAL A 108 0.38 19.56 -6.55
N VAL A 109 0.29 18.74 -7.59
CA VAL A 109 0.56 17.30 -7.51
C VAL A 109 2.06 17.05 -7.55
N LEU A 110 2.59 16.27 -6.60
CA LEU A 110 3.95 15.74 -6.61
C LEU A 110 3.92 14.30 -7.12
N ASP A 111 4.32 14.04 -8.37
CA ASP A 111 4.37 12.69 -8.95
C ASP A 111 5.74 12.05 -8.80
N PHE A 112 5.83 11.06 -7.91
CA PHE A 112 7.09 10.37 -7.60
C PHE A 112 7.44 9.25 -8.59
N SER A 113 6.48 8.75 -9.37
CA SER A 113 6.64 7.54 -10.18
C SER A 113 7.59 7.72 -11.38
N ARG A 114 7.88 8.96 -11.78
CA ARG A 114 8.70 9.24 -12.96
C ARG A 114 10.20 9.14 -12.70
N TYR A 115 10.68 9.73 -11.61
CA TYR A 115 12.12 9.86 -11.35
C TYR A 115 12.56 9.28 -10.00
N MET A 116 11.67 9.15 -9.02
CA MET A 116 12.01 8.64 -7.69
C MET A 116 11.56 7.17 -7.55
N GLY A 117 12.03 6.31 -8.46
CA GLY A 117 11.60 4.92 -8.60
C GLY A 117 12.63 3.87 -8.19
N ASP A 118 13.78 4.26 -7.64
CA ASP A 118 14.91 3.36 -7.44
C ASP A 118 14.82 2.55 -6.14
N VAL A 119 15.27 1.30 -6.20
CA VAL A 119 15.62 0.49 -5.01
C VAL A 119 17.02 0.90 -4.56
N LEU A 120 17.14 1.36 -3.31
CA LEU A 120 18.36 1.98 -2.78
C LEU A 120 19.25 0.97 -2.06
N ALA A 121 18.67 0.06 -1.28
CA ALA A 121 19.39 -0.97 -0.54
C ALA A 121 18.51 -2.21 -0.32
N VAL A 122 19.11 -3.39 -0.37
CA VAL A 122 18.48 -4.66 0.02
C VAL A 122 19.34 -5.28 1.11
N ASP A 123 18.75 -5.54 2.27
CA ASP A 123 19.35 -6.33 3.34
C ASP A 123 18.62 -7.68 3.42
N ALA A 124 19.34 -8.75 3.11
CA ALA A 124 18.80 -10.12 3.13
C ALA A 124 19.27 -10.87 4.39
N ASP A 125 19.38 -10.17 5.53
CA ASP A 125 19.61 -10.80 6.81
C ASP A 125 18.53 -11.89 7.06
N PRO A 126 18.92 -13.14 7.37
CA PRO A 126 17.97 -14.22 7.61
C PRO A 126 17.00 -13.96 8.79
N ASP A 127 17.40 -13.12 9.74
CA ASP A 127 16.63 -12.84 10.95
C ASP A 127 15.74 -11.60 10.77
N ASP A 128 16.19 -10.58 10.01
CA ASP A 128 15.45 -9.32 9.76
C ASP A 128 15.70 -8.78 8.33
N PRO A 129 15.10 -9.39 7.29
CA PRO A 129 15.32 -8.96 5.93
C PRO A 129 14.54 -7.68 5.60
N THR A 130 15.20 -6.68 5.03
CA THR A 130 14.60 -5.38 4.69
C THR A 130 14.99 -4.89 3.29
N VAL A 131 14.22 -3.95 2.76
CA VAL A 131 14.55 -3.20 1.54
C VAL A 131 14.24 -1.72 1.73
N THR A 132 15.19 -0.86 1.36
CA THR A 132 14.99 0.59 1.27
C THR A 132 14.79 0.98 -0.19
N ALA A 133 13.70 1.67 -0.49
CA ALA A 133 13.39 2.14 -1.83
C ALA A 133 12.69 3.50 -1.82
N GLN A 134 12.72 4.17 -2.96
CA GLN A 134 12.07 5.47 -3.13
C GLN A 134 10.55 5.34 -3.24
N ALA A 135 9.82 6.40 -2.90
CA ALA A 135 8.36 6.41 -2.85
C ALA A 135 7.69 6.07 -4.19
N GLY A 136 8.34 6.35 -5.32
CA GLY A 136 7.85 6.05 -6.66
C GLY A 136 8.20 4.65 -7.17
N THR A 137 8.88 3.80 -6.38
CA THR A 137 9.21 2.43 -6.80
C THR A 137 7.94 1.60 -6.95
N VAL A 138 7.72 1.06 -8.15
CA VAL A 138 6.58 0.17 -8.45
C VAL A 138 6.73 -1.14 -7.67
N LEU A 139 5.65 -1.58 -7.00
CA LEU A 139 5.71 -2.75 -6.11
C LEU A 139 6.13 -4.04 -6.84
N ALA A 140 5.68 -4.24 -8.08
CA ALA A 140 6.11 -5.37 -8.89
C ALA A 140 7.62 -5.34 -9.20
N GLU A 141 8.18 -4.16 -9.47
CA GLU A 141 9.62 -3.99 -9.75
C GLU A 141 10.47 -4.15 -8.49
N LEU A 142 9.97 -3.66 -7.34
CA LEU A 142 10.55 -3.92 -6.02
C LEU A 142 10.65 -5.42 -5.78
N ASN A 143 9.54 -6.14 -5.94
CA ASN A 143 9.48 -7.59 -5.75
C ASN A 143 10.34 -8.37 -6.76
N GLU A 144 10.43 -7.94 -8.01
CA GLU A 144 11.33 -8.54 -9.00
C GLU A 144 12.81 -8.39 -8.60
N THR A 145 13.16 -7.25 -8.00
CA THR A 145 14.53 -6.95 -7.54
C THR A 145 14.95 -7.86 -6.38
N ILE A 146 14.05 -8.15 -5.43
CA ILE A 146 14.33 -8.97 -4.23
C ILE A 146 14.05 -10.46 -4.41
N ALA A 147 13.34 -10.86 -5.46
CA ALA A 147 13.01 -12.26 -5.75
C ALA A 147 14.20 -13.24 -5.74
N PRO A 148 15.44 -12.88 -6.18
CA PRO A 148 16.59 -13.78 -6.11
C PRO A 148 16.95 -14.26 -4.69
N GLU A 149 16.59 -13.49 -3.67
CA GLU A 149 16.82 -13.82 -2.25
C GLU A 149 15.72 -14.74 -1.67
N GLY A 150 14.70 -15.09 -2.47
CA GLY A 150 13.56 -15.88 -2.00
C GLY A 150 12.60 -15.08 -1.11
N LEU A 151 12.68 -13.75 -1.17
CA LEU A 151 11.92 -12.81 -0.35
C LEU A 151 10.96 -11.98 -1.22
N LYS A 152 9.96 -11.38 -0.58
CA LYS A 152 9.03 -10.42 -1.17
C LYS A 152 8.56 -9.39 -0.14
N PHE A 153 8.15 -8.23 -0.60
CA PHE A 153 7.31 -7.33 0.18
C PHE A 153 5.89 -7.94 0.25
N GLY A 154 5.35 -8.06 1.47
CA GLY A 154 4.14 -8.83 1.76
C GLY A 154 2.88 -8.36 1.02
N PRO A 155 2.50 -7.07 1.13
CA PRO A 155 1.29 -6.54 0.51
C PRO A 155 1.31 -6.62 -1.01
N ASP A 156 0.22 -7.15 -1.58
CA ASP A 156 0.11 -7.44 -3.01
C ASP A 156 -1.21 -6.94 -3.63
N PRO A 157 -1.41 -5.62 -3.71
CA PRO A 157 -2.63 -5.05 -4.29
C PRO A 157 -2.79 -5.47 -5.76
N ALA A 158 -4.05 -5.55 -6.22
CA ALA A 158 -4.36 -5.96 -7.60
C ALA A 158 -3.69 -5.09 -8.69
N ALA A 159 -3.39 -3.83 -8.38
CA ALA A 159 -2.68 -2.89 -9.24
C ALA A 159 -1.16 -2.84 -8.97
N GLY A 160 -0.56 -3.90 -8.41
CA GLY A 160 0.86 -3.97 -8.03
C GLY A 160 1.85 -3.68 -9.17
N ASP A 161 1.42 -3.82 -10.43
CA ASP A 161 2.17 -3.48 -11.64
C ASP A 161 2.27 -1.96 -11.90
N ARG A 162 1.53 -1.14 -11.15
CA ARG A 162 1.43 0.32 -11.32
C ARG A 162 1.48 1.09 -10.00
N SER A 163 0.98 0.51 -8.91
CA SER A 163 1.06 1.09 -7.58
C SER A 163 2.50 1.13 -7.11
N VAL A 164 2.84 2.17 -6.34
CA VAL A 164 4.20 2.44 -5.87
C VAL A 164 4.29 2.36 -4.35
N LEU A 165 5.50 2.21 -3.81
CA LEU A 165 5.76 2.04 -2.38
C LEU A 165 5.17 3.16 -1.52
N GLY A 166 5.37 4.42 -1.90
CA GLY A 166 4.80 5.57 -1.17
C GLY A 166 3.28 5.58 -1.19
N GLY A 167 2.66 5.09 -2.27
CA GLY A 167 1.22 4.89 -2.34
C GLY A 167 0.73 3.73 -1.47
N ALA A 168 1.52 2.66 -1.36
CA ALA A 168 1.22 1.55 -0.47
C ALA A 168 1.23 1.99 1.00
N VAL A 169 2.23 2.77 1.40
CA VAL A 169 2.27 3.40 2.74
C VAL A 169 1.07 4.33 2.89
N GLY A 170 0.90 5.31 2.00
CA GLY A 170 -0.18 6.30 2.11
C GLY A 170 -1.59 5.70 2.23
N ASN A 171 -1.87 4.59 1.55
CA ASN A 171 -3.17 3.92 1.58
C ASN A 171 -3.27 2.77 2.62
N ASN A 172 -2.20 2.50 3.36
CA ASN A 172 -2.04 1.28 4.19
C ASN A 172 -2.47 0.01 3.43
N SER A 173 -1.96 -0.14 2.20
CA SER A 173 -2.48 -1.09 1.22
C SER A 173 -2.43 -2.54 1.70
N THR A 174 -3.39 -3.32 1.20
CA THR A 174 -3.47 -4.78 1.35
C THR A 174 -3.45 -5.46 -0.01
N GLY A 175 -3.69 -6.77 -0.02
CA GLY A 175 -3.89 -7.53 -1.25
C GLY A 175 -4.64 -8.83 -1.03
N ALA A 176 -4.65 -9.67 -2.06
CA ALA A 176 -5.35 -10.96 -2.06
C ALA A 176 -4.84 -11.89 -0.94
N HIS A 177 -3.56 -11.77 -0.58
CA HIS A 177 -2.94 -12.60 0.46
C HIS A 177 -2.87 -11.94 1.83
N SER A 178 -3.70 -10.92 2.09
CA SER A 178 -3.74 -10.21 3.37
C SER A 178 -4.16 -11.10 4.56
N LEU A 179 -4.72 -12.29 4.33
CA LEU A 179 -4.95 -13.28 5.39
C LEU A 179 -3.65 -13.72 6.08
N VAL A 180 -2.54 -13.75 5.32
CA VAL A 180 -1.21 -14.15 5.77
C VAL A 180 -0.31 -12.94 6.00
N TYR A 181 -0.35 -11.97 5.09
CA TYR A 181 0.59 -10.84 5.10
C TYR A 181 0.00 -9.57 5.73
N GLY A 182 -1.28 -9.52 6.08
CA GLY A 182 -1.88 -8.32 6.66
C GLY A 182 -1.83 -7.11 5.72
N LYS A 183 -1.52 -5.94 6.30
CA LYS A 183 -1.49 -4.63 5.65
C LYS A 183 -0.06 -4.09 5.54
N THR A 184 0.10 -2.91 4.92
CA THR A 184 1.43 -2.30 4.70
C THR A 184 2.12 -1.87 6.00
N ASP A 185 1.39 -1.33 6.97
CA ASP A 185 1.91 -0.92 8.28
C ASP A 185 2.70 -2.01 9.03
N TYR A 186 2.36 -3.29 8.82
CA TYR A 186 3.09 -4.41 9.41
C TYR A 186 4.56 -4.45 9.01
N TYR A 187 4.88 -3.94 7.82
CA TYR A 187 6.19 -4.03 7.22
C TYR A 187 6.97 -2.72 7.22
N VAL A 188 6.38 -1.61 7.67
CA VAL A 188 7.06 -0.31 7.64
C VAL A 188 8.01 -0.22 8.83
N GLU A 189 9.31 -0.09 8.54
CA GLU A 189 10.35 0.06 9.57
C GLU A 189 10.82 1.50 9.71
N GLU A 190 11.11 2.16 8.58
CA GLU A 190 11.52 3.57 8.53
C GLU A 190 10.89 4.26 7.32
N VAL A 191 10.55 5.55 7.47
CA VAL A 191 10.10 6.41 6.38
C VAL A 191 10.86 7.73 6.41
N GLU A 192 11.45 8.13 5.29
CA GLU A 192 11.85 9.52 5.05
C GLU A 192 10.65 10.28 4.50
N ALA A 193 10.30 11.40 5.14
CA ALA A 193 9.18 12.23 4.72
C ALA A 193 9.45 13.73 4.86
N VAL A 194 8.79 14.49 3.97
CA VAL A 194 8.72 15.95 4.00
C VAL A 194 7.46 16.37 4.76
N LEU A 195 7.62 17.16 5.83
CA LEU A 195 6.52 17.72 6.62
C LEU A 195 5.92 18.97 5.96
N ALA A 196 4.79 19.43 6.49
CA ALA A 196 4.04 20.56 5.93
C ALA A 196 4.80 21.90 5.92
N ASP A 197 5.86 22.04 6.71
CA ASP A 197 6.77 23.19 6.71
C ASP A 197 7.92 23.06 5.70
N GLY A 198 8.01 21.93 5.00
CA GLY A 198 9.10 21.58 4.07
C GLY A 198 10.29 20.88 4.73
N SER A 199 10.31 20.73 6.07
CA SER A 199 11.39 20.01 6.76
C SER A 199 11.38 18.52 6.41
N VAL A 200 12.57 17.91 6.38
CA VAL A 200 12.77 16.50 6.03
C VAL A 200 13.18 15.72 7.26
N HIS A 201 12.45 14.64 7.56
CA HIS A 201 12.71 13.79 8.72
C HIS A 201 12.64 12.31 8.37
N ARG A 202 13.40 11.51 9.13
CA ARG A 202 13.24 10.05 9.15
C ARG A 202 12.45 9.66 10.39
N PHE A 203 11.32 9.01 10.16
CA PHE A 203 10.48 8.41 11.17
C PHE A 203 10.79 6.93 11.24
N ALA A 204 10.92 6.41 12.46
CA ALA A 204 11.16 5.01 12.77
C ALA A 204 10.68 4.75 14.21
N GLU A 205 11.04 3.60 14.77
CA GLU A 205 10.86 3.31 16.18
C GLU A 205 11.56 4.33 17.08
N ILE A 206 10.85 4.77 18.13
CA ILE A 206 11.34 5.67 19.17
C ILE A 206 10.75 5.27 20.53
N ALA A 207 11.56 5.35 21.59
CA ALA A 207 11.06 5.20 22.95
C ALA A 207 10.12 6.37 23.30
N VAL A 208 8.97 6.07 23.89
CA VAL A 208 7.95 7.08 24.25
C VAL A 208 8.53 8.13 25.20
N ASP A 209 9.43 7.74 26.12
CA ASP A 209 10.10 8.68 27.02
C ASP A 209 11.03 9.65 26.27
N ASP A 210 11.72 9.18 25.23
CA ASP A 210 12.58 10.02 24.39
C ASP A 210 11.77 10.98 23.52
N LEU A 211 10.61 10.52 23.03
CA LEU A 211 9.63 11.33 22.32
C LEU A 211 9.10 12.45 23.24
N ARG A 212 8.68 12.11 24.46
CA ARG A 212 8.23 13.07 25.48
C ARG A 212 9.32 14.08 25.86
N ALA A 213 10.58 13.64 25.96
CA ALA A 213 11.69 14.52 26.30
C ALA A 213 11.99 15.57 25.21
N ARG A 214 11.61 15.28 23.96
CA ARG A 214 11.79 16.16 22.79
C ARG A 214 10.51 16.90 22.40
N ALA A 215 9.39 16.65 23.09
CA ALA A 215 8.11 17.26 22.80
C ALA A 215 8.08 18.75 23.19
N ASP A 216 7.60 19.59 22.28
CA ASP A 216 7.32 21.00 22.52
C ASP A 216 6.00 21.38 21.82
N PRO A 217 4.87 21.50 22.56
CA PRO A 217 3.58 21.84 21.97
C PRO A 217 3.53 23.27 21.42
N ASP A 218 4.44 24.15 21.85
CA ASP A 218 4.55 25.53 21.40
C ASP A 218 5.50 25.68 20.19
N ALA A 219 6.10 24.58 19.70
CA ALA A 219 6.93 24.61 18.50
C ALA A 219 6.08 24.98 17.27
N ASP A 220 6.51 26.04 16.57
CA ASP A 220 5.79 26.62 15.45
C ASP A 220 6.78 26.98 14.35
N ALA A 221 6.81 26.16 13.28
CA ALA A 221 7.63 26.37 12.08
C ALA A 221 7.33 27.69 11.35
N TRP A 222 6.15 28.28 11.60
CA TRP A 222 5.74 29.56 11.01
C TRP A 222 5.74 30.71 12.05
N GLY A 223 6.26 30.45 13.25
CA GLY A 223 6.29 31.36 14.38
C GLY A 223 7.40 32.42 14.31
N PRO A 224 7.52 33.27 15.36
CA PRO A 224 8.50 34.37 15.40
C PRO A 224 9.97 33.91 15.42
N ASN A 225 10.22 32.61 15.62
CA ASN A 225 11.55 32.01 15.57
C ASN A 225 12.05 31.81 14.12
N GLY A 226 11.19 32.00 13.12
CA GLY A 226 11.57 31.99 11.70
C GLY A 226 11.92 30.59 11.17
N PRO A 227 12.59 30.50 10.01
CA PRO A 227 12.88 29.24 9.30
C PRO A 227 13.84 28.27 10.03
N ASP A 228 14.31 28.63 11.24
CA ASP A 228 15.13 27.76 12.10
C ASP A 228 14.27 26.92 13.08
N SER A 229 12.94 26.94 12.92
CA SER A 229 12.00 26.14 13.71
C SER A 229 11.34 25.05 12.87
N ASP A 230 11.02 23.93 13.52
CA ASP A 230 10.64 22.66 12.92
C ASP A 230 9.34 22.14 13.59
N LEU A 231 8.46 21.50 12.83
CA LEU A 231 7.23 20.89 13.32
C LEU A 231 7.45 19.62 14.17
N LEU A 232 8.60 18.96 14.06
CA LEU A 232 8.84 17.66 14.71
C LEU A 232 8.58 17.65 16.24
N PRO A 233 9.06 18.63 17.04
CA PRO A 233 8.76 18.67 18.48
C PRO A 233 7.27 18.79 18.79
N ARG A 234 6.50 19.47 17.93
CA ARG A 234 5.04 19.60 18.09
C ARG A 234 4.33 18.31 17.71
N ILE A 235 4.81 17.59 16.69
CA ILE A 235 4.31 16.24 16.36
C ILE A 235 4.53 15.29 17.53
N TYR A 236 5.72 15.31 18.16
CA TYR A 236 5.99 14.53 19.36
C TYR A 236 5.06 14.90 20.51
N ALA A 237 4.79 16.19 20.73
CA ALA A 237 3.83 16.63 21.74
C ALA A 237 2.42 16.09 21.48
N GLU A 238 1.96 16.09 20.23
CA GLU A 238 0.63 15.57 19.87
C GLU A 238 0.54 14.05 20.00
N VAL A 239 1.58 13.32 19.58
CA VAL A 239 1.65 11.86 19.78
C VAL A 239 1.60 11.50 21.27
N ALA A 240 2.40 12.21 22.10
CA ALA A 240 2.36 12.01 23.55
C ALA A 240 0.97 12.31 24.12
N ARG A 241 0.31 13.37 23.66
CA ARG A 241 -1.05 13.73 24.09
C ARG A 241 -2.06 12.64 23.71
N VAL A 242 -2.00 12.11 22.50
CA VAL A 242 -2.89 11.00 22.07
C VAL A 242 -2.69 9.78 22.97
N LEU A 243 -1.45 9.38 23.22
CA LEU A 243 -1.14 8.24 24.09
C LEU A 243 -1.60 8.47 25.54
N ASP A 244 -1.43 9.69 26.06
CA ASP A 244 -1.71 10.00 27.48
C ASP A 244 -3.19 10.31 27.75
N GLU A 245 -3.90 10.91 26.78
CA GLU A 245 -5.25 11.47 26.97
C GLU A 245 -6.33 10.77 26.15
N GLU A 246 -6.00 10.17 25.00
CA GLU A 246 -7.00 9.69 24.03
C GLU A 246 -6.98 8.17 23.81
N ALA A 247 -6.04 7.42 24.41
CA ALA A 247 -5.92 5.97 24.20
C ALA A 247 -7.22 5.20 24.50
N ASP A 248 -7.92 5.56 25.59
CA ASP A 248 -9.22 4.95 25.94
C ASP A 248 -10.31 5.24 24.88
N GLU A 249 -10.26 6.42 24.23
CA GLU A 249 -11.20 6.77 23.16
C GLU A 249 -10.85 6.04 21.87
N VAL A 250 -9.57 5.83 21.57
CA VAL A 250 -9.11 4.99 20.46
C VAL A 250 -9.67 3.58 20.62
N ASP A 251 -9.46 2.95 21.79
CA ASP A 251 -9.99 1.61 22.11
C ASP A 251 -11.52 1.53 21.95
N ALA A 252 -12.23 2.61 22.35
CA ALA A 252 -13.68 2.64 22.30
C ALA A 252 -14.27 2.84 20.90
N ARG A 253 -13.49 3.38 19.95
CA ARG A 253 -13.99 3.80 18.64
C ARG A 253 -13.46 2.99 17.47
N TYR A 254 -12.24 2.48 17.58
CA TYR A 254 -11.67 1.66 16.52
C TYR A 254 -12.40 0.32 16.49
N PRO A 255 -12.79 -0.15 15.29
CA PRO A 255 -13.50 -1.41 15.17
C PRO A 255 -12.53 -2.58 15.36
N ASP A 256 -13.00 -3.62 16.05
CA ASP A 256 -12.30 -4.89 16.17
C ASP A 256 -12.41 -5.66 14.83
N LEU A 257 -11.44 -5.43 13.95
CA LEU A 257 -11.36 -6.01 12.61
C LEU A 257 -9.92 -6.41 12.30
N LYS A 258 -9.71 -7.63 11.81
CA LYS A 258 -8.41 -8.10 11.31
C LYS A 258 -7.79 -7.16 10.27
N ARG A 259 -8.62 -6.44 9.50
CA ARG A 259 -8.18 -5.43 8.54
C ARG A 259 -8.95 -4.13 8.71
N ASN A 260 -8.27 -3.13 9.30
CA ASN A 260 -8.71 -1.75 9.29
C ASN A 260 -7.70 -0.86 8.55
N VAL A 261 -8.16 -0.25 7.46
CA VAL A 261 -7.40 0.74 6.64
C VAL A 261 -8.15 2.08 6.55
N SER A 262 -9.14 2.30 7.43
CA SER A 262 -10.01 3.48 7.37
C SER A 262 -9.54 4.57 8.31
N GLY A 263 -8.64 5.42 7.81
CA GLY A 263 -8.12 6.58 8.53
C GLY A 263 -6.73 6.36 9.11
N TYR A 264 -6.39 7.14 10.14
CA TYR A 264 -5.07 7.10 10.77
C TYR A 264 -4.92 5.86 11.67
N ASN A 265 -3.73 5.26 11.67
CA ASN A 265 -3.39 4.10 12.49
C ASN A 265 -3.13 4.47 13.98
N LEU A 266 -4.11 5.09 14.63
CA LEU A 266 -4.01 5.47 16.05
C LEU A 266 -4.14 4.25 16.98
N ASP A 267 -4.89 3.23 16.56
CA ASP A 267 -4.95 1.91 17.19
C ASP A 267 -3.55 1.27 17.24
N VAL A 268 -2.86 1.22 16.10
CA VAL A 268 -1.49 0.68 16.03
C VAL A 268 -0.54 1.45 16.95
N LEU A 269 -0.65 2.79 16.97
CA LEU A 269 0.16 3.63 17.86
C LEU A 269 -0.05 3.31 19.34
N VAL A 270 -1.30 3.07 19.76
CA VAL A 270 -1.65 2.73 21.14
C VAL A 270 -1.19 1.32 21.49
N ASP A 271 -1.41 0.35 20.59
CA ASP A 271 -1.00 -1.05 20.78
C ASP A 271 0.51 -1.17 20.90
N GLU A 272 1.27 -0.48 20.06
CA GLU A 272 2.74 -0.43 20.14
C GLU A 272 3.22 0.13 21.49
N ALA A 273 2.67 1.28 21.91
CA ALA A 273 3.03 1.88 23.19
C ALA A 273 2.77 0.94 24.39
N ARG A 274 1.80 0.03 24.27
CA ARG A 274 1.46 -0.97 25.29
C ARG A 274 2.23 -2.28 25.15
N GLY A 275 2.93 -2.52 24.04
CA GLY A 275 3.56 -3.81 23.73
C GLY A 275 2.55 -4.89 23.33
N GLU A 276 1.45 -4.48 22.69
CA GLU A 276 0.28 -5.30 22.35
C GLU A 276 0.06 -5.41 20.84
N ARG A 277 1.03 -4.97 20.01
CA ARG A 277 0.92 -4.99 18.55
C ARG A 277 0.64 -6.41 18.05
N PRO A 278 -0.42 -6.66 17.26
CA PRO A 278 -0.73 -8.00 16.76
C PRO A 278 0.27 -8.45 15.68
N LEU A 279 0.32 -9.75 15.39
CA LEU A 279 0.97 -10.32 14.21
C LEU A 279 0.09 -10.14 12.95
N PRO A 280 0.65 -10.11 11.73
CA PRO A 280 -0.12 -9.91 10.49
C PRO A 280 -1.20 -10.96 10.23
N ASP A 281 -0.99 -12.19 10.72
CA ASP A 281 -1.92 -13.31 10.57
C ASP A 281 -2.95 -13.41 11.71
N ASP A 282 -2.88 -12.51 12.71
CA ASP A 282 -3.72 -12.47 13.90
C ASP A 282 -3.52 -13.69 14.84
N SER A 283 -2.36 -14.36 14.76
CA SER A 283 -2.05 -15.53 15.60
C SER A 283 -1.64 -15.17 17.04
N GLY A 284 -1.48 -13.89 17.34
CA GLY A 284 -1.12 -13.38 18.66
C GLY A 284 -0.45 -12.00 18.62
N VAL A 285 0.20 -11.63 19.71
CA VAL A 285 1.00 -10.41 19.85
C VAL A 285 2.40 -10.66 19.30
N ASP A 286 2.92 -9.67 18.57
CA ASP A 286 4.27 -9.63 18.05
C ASP A 286 5.29 -9.75 19.21
N PRO A 287 6.15 -10.79 19.23
CA PRO A 287 7.10 -11.01 20.31
C PRO A 287 8.18 -9.91 20.41
N GLU A 288 8.34 -9.09 19.37
CA GLU A 288 9.26 -7.95 19.36
C GLU A 288 8.59 -6.65 19.84
N SER A 289 7.27 -6.67 20.08
CA SER A 289 6.55 -5.52 20.61
C SER A 289 6.89 -5.30 22.09
N GLU A 290 7.74 -4.31 22.36
CA GLU A 290 8.11 -3.92 23.73
C GLU A 290 7.26 -2.73 24.22
N PRO A 291 6.70 -2.78 25.45
CA PRO A 291 5.97 -1.64 26.00
C PRO A 291 6.85 -0.39 26.13
N GLY A 292 6.31 0.76 25.75
CA GLY A 292 7.00 2.05 25.83
C GLY A 292 7.83 2.42 24.60
N THR A 293 7.68 1.70 23.49
CA THR A 293 8.16 2.14 22.16
C THR A 293 6.98 2.37 21.21
N VAL A 294 7.19 3.20 20.19
CA VAL A 294 6.25 3.41 19.08
C VAL A 294 7.03 3.62 17.80
N ASN A 295 6.50 3.18 16.66
CA ASN A 295 7.08 3.47 15.35
C ASN A 295 6.26 4.54 14.62
N LEU A 296 6.80 5.76 14.56
CA LEU A 296 6.12 6.90 13.94
C LEU A 296 5.99 6.76 12.41
N ALA A 297 6.80 5.91 11.77
CA ALA A 297 6.64 5.62 10.35
C ALA A 297 5.32 4.88 10.07
N ARG A 298 4.89 4.01 10.97
CA ARG A 298 3.65 3.23 10.85
C ARG A 298 2.40 4.09 11.04
N LEU A 299 2.50 5.22 11.76
CA LEU A 299 1.44 6.23 11.85
C LEU A 299 1.20 6.96 10.51
N LEU A 300 2.23 7.06 9.66
CA LEU A 300 2.08 7.60 8.31
C LEU A 300 1.35 6.64 7.37
N ALA A 301 1.31 5.34 7.69
CA ALA A 301 0.55 4.39 6.92
C ALA A 301 -0.97 4.68 7.05
N GLY A 302 -1.65 4.82 5.92
CA GLY A 302 -3.09 5.17 5.88
C GLY A 302 -3.35 6.68 6.02
N SER A 303 -2.31 7.51 6.11
CA SER A 303 -2.47 8.97 6.21
C SER A 303 -2.86 9.65 4.89
N GLU A 304 -2.80 8.92 3.77
CA GLU A 304 -3.16 9.41 2.43
C GLU A 304 -2.42 10.70 2.02
N GLY A 305 -1.20 10.90 2.54
CA GLY A 305 -0.39 12.09 2.27
C GLY A 305 -0.84 13.35 3.03
N THR A 306 -1.77 13.22 3.99
CA THR A 306 -2.29 14.36 4.76
C THR A 306 -1.42 14.76 5.95
N LEU A 307 -0.55 13.85 6.44
CA LEU A 307 0.38 14.12 7.53
C LEU A 307 1.77 14.51 7.04
N ALA A 308 2.25 13.87 5.98
CA ALA A 308 3.56 14.12 5.39
C ALA A 308 3.63 13.58 3.95
N VAL A 309 4.62 14.03 3.19
CA VAL A 309 4.95 13.51 1.86
C VAL A 309 6.10 12.50 1.99
N VAL A 310 5.80 11.22 1.81
CA VAL A 310 6.79 10.12 1.84
C VAL A 310 7.70 10.19 0.62
N THR A 311 9.02 10.14 0.83
CA THR A 311 10.04 10.17 -0.25
C THR A 311 10.85 8.89 -0.36
N GLU A 312 11.11 8.22 0.77
CA GLU A 312 11.77 6.90 0.85
C GLU A 312 11.13 6.08 1.97
N ALA A 313 11.16 4.75 1.84
CA ALA A 313 10.75 3.85 2.92
C ALA A 313 11.67 2.64 2.98
N THR A 314 11.98 2.21 4.21
CA THR A 314 12.56 0.91 4.52
C THR A 314 11.43 0.01 5.01
N VAL A 315 11.26 -1.13 4.34
CA VAL A 315 10.24 -2.11 4.67
C VAL A 315 10.83 -3.49 4.90
N SER A 316 10.31 -4.22 5.88
CA SER A 316 10.64 -5.63 6.10
C SER A 316 10.05 -6.53 5.02
N LEU A 317 10.67 -7.69 4.84
CA LEU A 317 10.38 -8.65 3.78
C LEU A 317 9.89 -9.98 4.36
N ALA A 318 9.06 -10.66 3.60
CA ALA A 318 8.55 -11.99 3.93
C ALA A 318 9.10 -13.05 2.95
N PRO A 319 9.27 -14.31 3.38
CA PRO A 319 9.64 -15.39 2.49
C PRO A 319 8.57 -15.64 1.42
N VAL A 320 9.02 -15.98 0.21
CA VAL A 320 8.14 -16.43 -0.88
C VAL A 320 7.81 -17.90 -0.64
N PRO A 321 6.51 -18.28 -0.60
CA PRO A 321 6.12 -19.67 -0.41
C PRO A 321 6.54 -20.54 -1.59
N GLU A 322 7.05 -21.74 -1.30
CA GLU A 322 7.59 -22.65 -2.32
C GLU A 322 6.50 -23.22 -3.25
N THR A 323 5.32 -23.54 -2.71
CA THR A 323 4.22 -24.15 -3.46
C THR A 323 2.89 -23.48 -3.14
N LYS A 324 2.08 -23.31 -4.18
CA LYS A 324 0.69 -22.84 -4.11
C LYS A 324 -0.25 -23.96 -4.60
N ALA A 325 -1.41 -24.08 -3.97
CA ALA A 325 -2.51 -24.91 -4.43
C ALA A 325 -3.79 -24.08 -4.47
N VAL A 326 -4.63 -24.29 -5.48
CA VAL A 326 -5.86 -23.51 -5.67
C VAL A 326 -7.03 -24.46 -5.85
N ALA A 327 -8.13 -24.18 -5.15
CA ALA A 327 -9.45 -24.75 -5.40
C ALA A 327 -10.36 -23.66 -5.98
N LEU A 328 -11.18 -24.04 -6.96
CA LEU A 328 -12.23 -23.19 -7.51
C LEU A 328 -13.57 -23.86 -7.23
N LEU A 329 -14.30 -23.31 -6.28
CA LEU A 329 -15.64 -23.77 -5.89
C LEU A 329 -16.66 -22.97 -6.70
N THR A 330 -17.67 -23.65 -7.24
CA THR A 330 -18.70 -23.05 -8.09
C THR A 330 -20.05 -23.17 -7.42
N TYR A 331 -20.81 -22.08 -7.40
CA TYR A 331 -22.08 -21.99 -6.71
C TYR A 331 -23.19 -21.56 -7.67
N ASP A 332 -24.41 -21.99 -7.39
CA ASP A 332 -25.61 -21.60 -8.11
C ASP A 332 -26.22 -20.29 -7.56
N ASP A 333 -25.73 -19.80 -6.41
CA ASP A 333 -26.18 -18.58 -5.73
C ASP A 333 -25.01 -17.92 -4.97
N LEU A 334 -24.97 -16.59 -4.93
CA LEU A 334 -23.93 -15.83 -4.22
C LEU A 334 -24.00 -15.99 -2.70
N LEU A 335 -25.19 -16.09 -2.10
CA LEU A 335 -25.33 -16.22 -0.65
C LEU A 335 -24.76 -17.54 -0.16
N ASP A 336 -24.98 -18.63 -0.90
CA ASP A 336 -24.39 -19.94 -0.60
C ASP A 336 -22.85 -19.86 -0.61
N ALA A 337 -22.27 -19.15 -1.57
CA ALA A 337 -20.83 -18.88 -1.59
C ALA A 337 -20.39 -18.09 -0.35
N MET A 338 -21.15 -17.09 0.09
CA MET A 338 -20.80 -16.30 1.29
C MET A 338 -20.94 -17.09 2.59
N GLU A 339 -21.90 -18.00 2.69
CA GLU A 339 -22.07 -18.89 3.86
C GLU A 339 -20.88 -19.85 4.01
N ASP A 340 -20.24 -20.25 2.92
CA ASP A 340 -19.08 -21.15 2.92
C ASP A 340 -17.76 -20.47 3.32
N VAL A 341 -17.68 -19.14 3.32
CA VAL A 341 -16.41 -18.43 3.60
C VAL A 341 -15.90 -18.72 5.02
N GLU A 342 -16.75 -18.69 6.04
CA GLU A 342 -16.34 -18.90 7.44
C GLU A 342 -15.75 -20.31 7.65
N PRO A 343 -16.42 -21.41 7.26
CA PRO A 343 -15.81 -22.75 7.32
C PRO A 343 -14.55 -22.90 6.46
N ILE A 344 -14.48 -22.26 5.28
CA ILE A 344 -13.28 -22.31 4.43
C ILE A 344 -12.08 -21.70 5.15
N LEU A 345 -12.27 -20.64 5.94
CA LEU A 345 -11.19 -20.02 6.71
C LEU A 345 -10.61 -20.96 7.77
N GLU A 346 -11.36 -21.96 8.24
CA GLU A 346 -10.86 -22.98 9.19
C GLU A 346 -9.82 -23.92 8.57
N HIS A 347 -9.65 -23.90 7.24
CA HIS A 347 -8.63 -24.67 6.52
C HIS A 347 -7.30 -23.90 6.31
N ASP A 348 -7.15 -22.73 6.94
CA ASP A 348 -5.99 -21.85 6.82
C ASP A 348 -5.60 -21.50 5.36
N PRO A 349 -6.55 -21.00 4.54
CA PRO A 349 -6.24 -20.51 3.20
C PRO A 349 -5.37 -19.25 3.29
N CYS A 350 -4.52 -19.03 2.27
CA CYS A 350 -3.79 -17.78 2.14
C CYS A 350 -4.56 -16.71 1.36
N ALA A 351 -5.58 -17.09 0.60
CA ALA A 351 -6.51 -16.17 -0.06
C ALA A 351 -7.88 -16.85 -0.27
N VAL A 352 -8.95 -16.05 -0.16
CA VAL A 352 -10.32 -16.44 -0.53
C VAL A 352 -10.93 -15.28 -1.31
N GLU A 353 -11.18 -15.47 -2.60
CA GLU A 353 -11.68 -14.44 -3.51
C GLU A 353 -13.01 -14.86 -4.14
N VAL A 354 -13.99 -13.95 -4.15
CA VAL A 354 -15.31 -14.19 -4.75
C VAL A 354 -15.43 -13.50 -6.10
N MET A 355 -16.06 -14.16 -7.07
CA MET A 355 -16.58 -13.50 -8.28
C MET A 355 -18.06 -13.83 -8.43
N ASP A 356 -18.89 -12.80 -8.55
CA ASP A 356 -20.34 -12.90 -8.67
C ASP A 356 -20.81 -13.00 -10.13
N ASP A 357 -22.13 -13.12 -10.31
CA ASP A 357 -22.78 -13.26 -11.60
C ASP A 357 -22.54 -12.04 -12.50
N VAL A 358 -22.43 -10.85 -11.90
CA VAL A 358 -22.14 -9.60 -12.60
C VAL A 358 -20.74 -9.66 -13.21
N LEU A 359 -19.70 -9.98 -12.41
CA LEU A 359 -18.33 -10.10 -12.89
C LEU A 359 -18.18 -11.22 -13.92
N LEU A 360 -18.76 -12.39 -13.65
CA LEU A 360 -18.74 -13.52 -14.59
C LEU A 360 -19.48 -13.18 -15.88
N GLY A 361 -20.60 -12.45 -15.81
CA GLY A 361 -21.34 -11.92 -16.95
C GLY A 361 -20.48 -11.02 -17.82
N LEU A 362 -19.85 -10.00 -17.23
CA LEU A 362 -18.93 -9.11 -17.92
C LEU A 362 -17.76 -9.87 -18.56
N ALA A 363 -17.17 -10.82 -17.84
CA ALA A 363 -16.06 -11.61 -18.31
C ALA A 363 -16.43 -12.55 -19.49
N ARG A 364 -17.69 -13.02 -19.59
CA ARG A 364 -18.18 -13.77 -20.77
C ARG A 364 -18.25 -12.88 -22.03
N GLU A 365 -18.55 -11.60 -21.86
CA GLU A 365 -18.64 -10.64 -22.96
C GLU A 365 -17.26 -10.16 -23.41
N THR A 366 -16.32 -10.02 -22.49
CA THR A 366 -14.93 -9.62 -22.76
C THR A 366 -14.14 -10.72 -23.47
N ALA A 367 -13.56 -10.38 -24.64
CA ALA A 367 -12.90 -11.34 -25.52
C ALA A 367 -11.72 -12.06 -24.84
N GLU A 368 -10.99 -11.34 -23.99
CA GLU A 368 -9.84 -11.84 -23.23
C GLU A 368 -10.21 -12.95 -22.22
N PHE A 369 -11.40 -12.90 -21.63
CA PHE A 369 -11.80 -13.79 -20.54
C PHE A 369 -12.82 -14.86 -20.94
N ARG A 370 -13.47 -14.70 -22.10
CA ARG A 370 -14.54 -15.58 -22.57
C ARG A 370 -14.20 -17.06 -22.55
N GLU A 371 -12.98 -17.42 -22.97
CA GLU A 371 -12.56 -18.84 -23.01
C GLU A 371 -12.43 -19.41 -21.59
N VAL A 372 -11.86 -18.64 -20.66
CA VAL A 372 -11.66 -19.06 -19.26
C VAL A 372 -13.00 -19.24 -18.55
N VAL A 373 -13.91 -18.25 -18.68
CA VAL A 373 -15.24 -18.35 -18.06
C VAL A 373 -16.10 -19.44 -18.72
N GLY A 374 -15.85 -19.73 -20.01
CA GLY A 374 -16.49 -20.85 -20.71
C GLY A 374 -16.10 -22.23 -20.20
N MET A 375 -15.07 -22.35 -19.36
CA MET A 375 -14.69 -23.61 -18.69
C MET A 375 -15.53 -23.88 -17.44
N LEU A 376 -16.25 -22.88 -16.91
CA LEU A 376 -17.09 -23.07 -15.74
C LEU A 376 -18.29 -23.98 -16.05
N PRO A 377 -18.75 -24.78 -15.08
CA PRO A 377 -19.98 -25.56 -15.22
C PRO A 377 -21.17 -24.71 -15.67
N PRO A 378 -22.08 -25.25 -16.50
CA PRO A 378 -23.33 -24.57 -16.81
C PRO A 378 -24.13 -24.34 -15.53
N GLY A 379 -24.62 -23.11 -15.33
CA GLY A 379 -25.39 -22.75 -14.14
C GLY A 379 -24.59 -21.99 -13.08
N THR A 380 -23.25 -21.95 -13.17
CA THR A 380 -22.42 -21.19 -12.23
C THR A 380 -22.78 -19.71 -12.21
N ASP A 381 -23.31 -19.29 -11.07
CA ASP A 381 -23.70 -17.93 -10.73
C ASP A 381 -22.54 -17.19 -10.08
N SER A 382 -21.88 -17.84 -9.11
CA SER A 382 -20.71 -17.30 -8.42
C SER A 382 -19.62 -18.34 -8.22
N VAL A 383 -18.41 -17.88 -7.94
CA VAL A 383 -17.27 -18.75 -7.62
C VAL A 383 -16.50 -18.24 -6.41
N LEU A 384 -15.96 -19.18 -5.63
CA LEU A 384 -14.89 -18.90 -4.68
C LEU A 384 -13.58 -19.50 -5.20
N LEU A 385 -12.55 -18.66 -5.27
CA LEU A 385 -11.17 -19.09 -5.51
C LEU A 385 -10.45 -19.12 -4.17
N VAL A 386 -10.08 -20.32 -3.73
CA VAL A 386 -9.39 -20.57 -2.47
C VAL A 386 -7.95 -20.97 -2.76
N GLU A 387 -6.99 -20.20 -2.26
CA GLU A 387 -5.55 -20.48 -2.42
C GLU A 387 -4.95 -20.92 -1.09
N PHE A 388 -4.01 -21.89 -1.16
CA PHE A 388 -3.21 -22.36 -0.04
C PHE A 388 -1.73 -22.25 -0.34
N TYR A 389 -0.97 -21.81 0.65
CA TYR A 389 0.47 -22.06 0.70
C TYR A 389 0.77 -23.43 1.30
N ALA A 390 1.76 -24.09 0.71
CA ALA A 390 2.22 -25.42 1.11
C ALA A 390 3.73 -25.54 0.94
N ALA A 391 4.37 -26.38 1.77
CA ALA A 391 5.78 -26.70 1.63
C ALA A 391 6.04 -27.74 0.52
N SER A 392 4.99 -28.37 -0.02
CA SER A 392 5.13 -29.30 -1.14
C SER A 392 3.84 -29.47 -1.94
N ALA A 393 3.96 -29.95 -3.18
CA ALA A 393 2.81 -30.29 -4.01
C ALA A 393 1.93 -31.41 -3.41
N ALA A 394 2.49 -32.29 -2.57
CA ALA A 394 1.72 -33.33 -1.90
C ALA A 394 0.86 -32.74 -0.77
N GLU A 395 1.43 -31.81 0.00
CA GLU A 395 0.71 -31.07 1.02
C GLU A 395 -0.38 -30.18 0.42
N GLY A 396 -0.07 -29.42 -0.64
CA GLY A 396 -1.06 -28.57 -1.30
C GLY A 396 -2.25 -29.36 -1.86
N ARG A 397 -2.02 -30.54 -2.45
CA ARG A 397 -3.11 -31.43 -2.89
C ARG A 397 -3.96 -31.95 -1.73
N ARG A 398 -3.36 -32.18 -0.56
CA ARG A 398 -4.07 -32.63 0.64
C ARG A 398 -4.90 -31.51 1.26
N LYS A 399 -4.38 -30.29 1.37
CA LYS A 399 -5.19 -29.12 1.80
C LYS A 399 -6.44 -28.92 0.92
N VAL A 400 -6.27 -29.05 -0.41
CA VAL A 400 -7.42 -29.02 -1.33
C VAL A 400 -8.36 -30.20 -1.13
N ALA A 401 -7.83 -31.40 -0.84
CA ALA A 401 -8.66 -32.56 -0.56
C ALA A 401 -9.44 -32.42 0.76
N ASP A 402 -8.84 -31.84 1.78
CA ASP A 402 -9.45 -31.57 3.08
C ASP A 402 -10.62 -30.59 2.91
N LEU A 403 -10.38 -29.48 2.21
CA LEU A 403 -11.43 -28.52 1.85
C LEU A 403 -12.57 -29.16 1.06
N VAL A 404 -12.25 -29.97 0.05
CA VAL A 404 -13.27 -30.62 -0.78
C VAL A 404 -14.08 -31.65 0.01
N ALA A 405 -13.44 -32.44 0.86
CA ALA A 405 -14.11 -33.42 1.71
C ALA A 405 -15.06 -32.77 2.73
N ASP A 406 -14.69 -31.58 3.20
CA ASP A 406 -15.50 -30.78 4.12
C ASP A 406 -16.71 -30.13 3.44
N ARG A 407 -16.51 -29.53 2.25
CA ARG A 407 -17.55 -28.72 1.58
C ARG A 407 -18.41 -29.51 0.60
N LEU A 408 -17.93 -30.64 0.09
CA LEU A 408 -18.59 -31.37 -0.98
C LEU A 408 -18.71 -32.86 -0.64
N ASP A 409 -19.94 -33.37 -0.72
CA ASP A 409 -20.20 -34.81 -0.62
C ASP A 409 -19.77 -35.55 -1.90
N ASP A 410 -19.20 -36.73 -1.74
CA ASP A 410 -18.96 -37.72 -2.82
C ASP A 410 -18.06 -37.22 -3.98
N VAL A 411 -17.17 -36.25 -3.76
CA VAL A 411 -16.19 -35.79 -4.76
C VAL A 411 -14.85 -36.50 -4.59
N GLU A 412 -14.42 -37.25 -5.61
CA GLU A 412 -13.09 -37.88 -5.62
C GLU A 412 -11.98 -36.85 -5.89
N THR A 413 -10.99 -36.81 -5.00
CA THR A 413 -9.79 -35.96 -5.11
C THR A 413 -8.55 -36.78 -5.47
N THR A 414 -7.52 -36.12 -6.00
CA THR A 414 -6.26 -36.80 -6.38
C THR A 414 -5.37 -37.18 -5.20
N ALA A 415 -5.64 -36.63 -4.01
CA ALA A 415 -5.03 -36.99 -2.75
C ALA A 415 -6.12 -37.39 -1.76
N GLU A 416 -5.79 -38.30 -0.83
CA GLU A 416 -6.69 -38.63 0.27
C GLU A 416 -6.73 -37.49 1.29
N PRO A 417 -7.93 -37.10 1.77
CA PRO A 417 -8.05 -36.11 2.84
C PRO A 417 -7.47 -36.65 4.15
N SER A 418 -7.10 -35.73 5.03
CA SER A 418 -6.67 -35.97 6.41
C SER A 418 -7.82 -36.58 7.23
N ASP A 419 -7.49 -37.39 8.24
CA ASP A 419 -8.49 -37.95 9.15
C ASP A 419 -9.27 -36.82 9.84
N GLY A 420 -10.61 -36.84 9.73
CA GLY A 420 -11.49 -35.84 10.34
C GLY A 420 -11.63 -34.53 9.55
N ALA A 421 -11.15 -34.48 8.31
CA ALA A 421 -11.30 -33.28 7.46
C ALA A 421 -12.75 -32.91 7.11
N ALA A 422 -13.72 -33.81 7.34
CA ALA A 422 -15.13 -33.61 7.07
C ALA A 422 -15.99 -33.52 8.36
N ASP A 423 -15.35 -33.45 9.54
CA ASP A 423 -16.01 -33.51 10.86
C ASP A 423 -16.29 -32.14 11.49
#